data_AF-A0A4Y2JYW7-F1
#
_entry.id   AF-A0A4Y2JYW7-F1
#
_cell.length_a   1.000
_cell.length_b   1.000
_cell.length_c   1.000
_cell.angle_alpha   90.00
_cell.angle_beta   90.00
_cell.angle_gamma   90.00
#
_symmetry.space_group_name_H-M   'P 1'
#
loop_
_entity.id
_entity.type
_entity.pdbx_description
1 polymer ?
#
loop_
_entity_poly.entity_id
_entity_poly.type
_entity_poly.pdbx_seq_one_letter_code
_entity_poly.pdbx_strand_id
1 'polypeptide(L)'
;MGKNMLQKLRRTIKYKVTRLCKTAESYEPPATTEESEIILNQRLQNLLELKTQIKNLLADNLDLPESASLEESLDIIYTMEEEIDDLQVKFKILISKHCLKRS
;
A
#
# COMPACT_ATOMS: atom_id res chain seq x y z
N MET A 1 26.26 -6.81 6.22
CA MET A 1 25.27 -7.54 5.39
C MET A 1 23.98 -6.73 5.09
N GLY A 2 23.84 -5.45 5.46
CA GLY A 2 22.53 -4.74 5.45
C GLY A 2 22.01 -4.11 4.15
N LYS A 3 22.87 -3.69 3.22
CA LYS A 3 22.44 -2.86 2.06
C LYS A 3 21.63 -3.63 0.98
N ASN A 4 21.86 -4.93 0.82
CA ASN A 4 21.17 -5.76 -0.19
C ASN A 4 19.71 -6.07 0.24
N MET A 5 19.48 -6.23 1.54
CA MET A 5 18.17 -6.58 2.08
C MET A 5 17.17 -5.42 1.96
N LEU A 6 17.61 -4.19 2.24
CA LEU A 6 16.84 -2.96 2.08
C LEU A 6 16.39 -2.76 0.62
N GLN A 7 17.30 -2.92 -0.34
CA GLN A 7 16.95 -2.79 -1.76
C GLN A 7 15.94 -3.86 -2.20
N LYS A 8 16.10 -5.11 -1.74
CA LYS A 8 15.16 -6.20 -2.05
C LYS A 8 13.78 -5.93 -1.45
N LEU A 9 13.72 -5.42 -0.22
CA LEU A 9 12.48 -5.06 0.45
C LEU A 9 11.77 -3.91 -0.29
N ARG A 10 12.51 -2.84 -0.64
CA ARG A 10 12.00 -1.71 -1.44
C ARG A 10 11.41 -2.17 -2.77
N ARG A 11 12.11 -3.04 -3.51
CA ARG A 11 11.62 -3.58 -4.78
C ARG A 11 10.34 -4.42 -4.60
N THR A 12 10.28 -5.19 -3.52
CA THR A 12 9.11 -6.02 -3.17
C THR A 12 7.90 -5.14 -2.84
N ILE A 13 8.09 -4.09 -2.03
CA ILE A 13 7.01 -3.17 -1.67
C ILE A 13 6.52 -2.41 -2.91
N LYS A 14 7.42 -1.85 -3.73
CA LYS A 14 7.07 -1.19 -5.00
C LYS A 14 6.18 -2.06 -5.87
N TYR A 15 6.58 -3.32 -6.03
CA TYR A 15 5.83 -4.30 -6.81
C TYR A 15 4.42 -4.55 -6.24
N LYS A 16 4.31 -4.71 -4.92
CA LYS A 16 3.04 -4.92 -4.24
C LYS A 16 2.11 -3.70 -4.35
N VAL A 17 2.63 -2.49 -4.15
CA VAL A 17 1.88 -1.22 -4.32
C VAL A 17 1.35 -1.11 -5.75
N THR A 18 2.22 -1.27 -6.76
CA THR A 18 1.82 -1.23 -8.17
C THR A 18 0.72 -2.26 -8.48
N ARG A 19 0.85 -3.48 -7.95
CA ARG A 19 -0.15 -4.54 -8.17
C ARG A 19 -1.49 -4.21 -7.53
N LEU A 20 -1.49 -3.60 -6.33
CA LEU A 20 -2.71 -3.16 -5.68
C LEU A 20 -3.35 -1.97 -6.39
N CYS A 21 -2.58 -1.00 -6.89
CA CYS A 21 -3.08 0.09 -7.73
C CYS A 21 -3.87 -0.47 -8.91
N LYS A 22 -3.24 -1.34 -9.72
CA LYS A 22 -3.89 -1.97 -10.88
C LYS A 22 -5.14 -2.75 -10.50
N THR A 23 -5.10 -3.45 -9.37
CA THR A 23 -6.21 -4.27 -8.87
C THR A 23 -7.38 -3.42 -8.36
N ALA A 24 -7.10 -2.23 -7.83
CA ALA A 24 -8.10 -1.26 -7.42
C ALA A 24 -8.73 -0.55 -8.64
N GLU A 25 -7.91 -0.20 -9.64
CA GLU A 25 -8.36 0.38 -10.91
C GLU A 25 -9.21 -0.60 -11.72
N SER A 26 -8.84 -1.88 -11.71
CA SER A 26 -9.58 -2.95 -12.39
C SER A 26 -10.67 -3.60 -11.51
N TYR A 27 -11.06 -2.97 -10.39
CA TYR A 27 -12.06 -3.57 -9.51
C TYR A 27 -13.45 -3.50 -10.14
N GLU A 28 -13.99 -4.67 -10.46
CA GLU A 28 -15.38 -4.84 -10.82
C GLU A 28 -16.13 -5.45 -9.62
N PRO A 29 -17.25 -4.85 -9.17
CA PRO A 29 -17.98 -5.36 -8.03
C PRO A 29 -18.59 -6.74 -8.36
N PRO A 30 -18.44 -7.75 -7.47
CA PRO A 30 -19.09 -9.05 -7.65
C PRO A 30 -20.62 -8.95 -7.58
N ALA A 31 -21.31 -10.04 -7.94
CA ALA A 31 -22.77 -10.09 -8.04
C ALA A 31 -23.48 -9.80 -6.70
N THR A 32 -22.81 -10.02 -5.57
CA THR A 32 -23.38 -9.80 -4.23
C THR A 32 -22.60 -8.76 -3.41
N THR A 33 -23.32 -8.05 -2.55
CA THR A 33 -22.76 -7.07 -1.61
C THR A 33 -21.85 -7.72 -0.57
N GLU A 34 -22.17 -8.94 -0.11
CA GLU A 34 -21.39 -9.68 0.88
C GLU A 34 -20.01 -10.06 0.34
N GLU A 35 -19.93 -10.58 -0.89
CA GLU A 35 -18.66 -10.86 -1.54
C GLU A 35 -17.84 -9.58 -1.79
N SER A 36 -18.52 -8.48 -2.15
CA SER A 36 -17.86 -7.18 -2.30
C SER A 36 -17.19 -6.74 -1.00
N GLU A 37 -17.90 -6.88 0.12
CA GLU A 37 -17.42 -6.52 1.44
C GLU A 37 -16.23 -7.38 1.87
N ILE A 38 -16.30 -8.71 1.70
CA ILE A 38 -15.20 -9.63 2.02
C ILE A 38 -13.95 -9.28 1.20
N ILE A 39 -14.10 -9.09 -0.12
CA ILE A 39 -12.97 -8.80 -1.01
C ILE A 39 -12.35 -7.43 -0.68
N LEU A 40 -13.18 -6.40 -0.49
CA LEU A 40 -12.68 -5.05 -0.21
C LEU A 40 -12.03 -4.97 1.17
N ASN A 41 -12.58 -5.63 2.19
CA ASN A 41 -11.97 -5.70 3.52
C ASN A 41 -10.64 -6.46 3.49
N GLN A 42 -10.55 -7.59 2.79
CA GLN A 42 -9.30 -8.32 2.62
C GLN A 42 -8.23 -7.46 1.92
N ARG A 43 -8.61 -6.72 0.87
CA ARG A 43 -7.70 -5.79 0.17
C ARG A 43 -7.26 -4.64 1.07
N LEU A 44 -8.16 -4.11 1.89
CA LEU A 44 -7.84 -3.06 2.86
C LEU A 44 -6.83 -3.55 3.90
N GLN A 45 -7.00 -4.78 4.43
CA GLN A 45 -6.04 -5.38 5.36
C GLN A 45 -4.64 -5.53 4.73
N ASN A 46 -4.56 -6.05 3.50
CA ASN A 46 -3.30 -6.16 2.77
C ASN A 46 -2.60 -4.79 2.59
N LEU A 47 -3.39 -3.74 2.35
CA LEU A 47 -2.89 -2.39 2.20
C LEU A 47 -2.37 -1.82 3.52
N LEU A 48 -3.06 -2.07 4.64
CA LEU A 48 -2.60 -1.68 5.98
C LEU A 48 -1.29 -2.39 6.36
N GLU A 49 -1.16 -3.67 6.04
CA GLU A 49 0.08 -4.43 6.25
C GLU A 49 1.25 -3.84 5.47
N LEU A 50 1.00 -3.40 4.23
CA LEU A 50 2.00 -2.72 3.41
C LEU A 50 2.37 -1.35 3.96
N LYS A 51 1.40 -0.58 4.44
CA LYS A 51 1.64 0.70 5.11
C LYS A 51 2.60 0.54 6.30
N THR A 52 2.38 -0.49 7.11
CA THR A 52 3.29 -0.82 8.22
C THR A 52 4.68 -1.21 7.74
N GLN A 53 4.80 -2.00 6.66
CA GLN A 53 6.09 -2.35 6.06
C GLN A 53 6.84 -1.12 5.52
N ILE A 54 6.13 -0.18 4.90
CA ILE A 54 6.71 1.10 4.45
C ILE A 54 7.21 1.91 5.64
N LYS A 55 6.40 2.05 6.70
CA LYS A 55 6.81 2.81 7.90
C LYS A 55 8.03 2.23 8.58
N ASN A 56 8.12 0.90 8.68
CA ASN A 56 9.31 0.23 9.19
C ASN A 56 10.53 0.51 8.30
N LEU A 57 10.37 0.44 6.98
CA LEU A 57 11.44 0.76 6.03
C LEU A 57 11.88 2.23 6.17
N LEU A 58 10.94 3.16 6.37
CA LEU A 58 11.20 4.57 6.56
C LEU A 58 12.02 4.80 7.85
N ALA A 59 11.61 4.18 8.96
CA ALA A 59 12.38 4.20 10.21
C ALA A 59 13.79 3.63 10.03
N ASP A 60 13.91 2.44 9.44
CA ASP A 60 15.19 1.78 9.16
C ASP A 60 16.13 2.64 8.28
N ASN A 61 15.58 3.49 7.40
CA ASN A 61 16.37 4.41 6.57
C ASN A 61 16.73 5.71 7.31
N LEU A 62 15.84 6.24 8.16
CA LEU A 62 16.13 7.45 8.95
C LEU A 62 17.24 7.24 9.99
N ASP A 63 17.42 6.01 10.48
CA ASP A 63 18.53 5.64 11.37
C ASP A 63 19.90 5.53 10.65
N LEU A 64 19.94 5.63 9.32
CA LEU A 64 21.18 5.56 8.55
C LEU A 64 21.82 6.94 8.36
N PRO A 65 23.16 7.01 8.26
CA PRO A 65 23.85 8.27 7.97
C PRO A 65 23.41 8.84 6.61
N GLU A 66 23.12 10.14 6.61
CA GLU A 66 22.64 10.88 5.45
C GLU A 66 23.61 10.76 4.27
N SER A 67 23.09 10.37 3.11
CA SER A 67 23.86 10.21 1.88
C SER A 67 22.94 10.42 0.67
N ALA A 68 23.49 10.82 -0.48
CA ALA A 68 22.69 11.04 -1.69
C ALA A 68 21.83 9.82 -2.10
N SER A 69 22.34 8.61 -1.88
CA SER A 69 21.58 7.38 -2.12
C SER A 69 20.49 7.12 -1.09
N LEU A 70 20.60 7.68 0.12
CA LEU A 70 19.56 7.64 1.14
C LEU A 70 18.44 8.63 0.81
N GLU A 71 18.78 9.84 0.37
CA GLU A 71 17.81 10.86 -0.06
C GLU A 71 16.92 10.35 -1.20
N GLU A 72 17.52 9.81 -2.28
CA GLU A 72 16.78 9.15 -3.37
C GLU A 72 15.97 7.93 -2.91
N SER A 73 16.40 7.28 -1.82
CA SER A 73 15.67 6.15 -1.25
C SER A 73 14.45 6.62 -0.48
N LEU A 74 14.60 7.64 0.35
CA LEU A 74 13.54 8.24 1.14
C LEU A 74 12.46 8.86 0.25
N ASP A 75 12.83 9.62 -0.79
CA ASP A 75 11.88 10.19 -1.76
C ASP A 75 10.93 9.14 -2.36
N ILE A 76 11.50 8.01 -2.78
CA ILE A 76 10.73 6.90 -3.35
C ILE A 76 9.89 6.18 -2.28
N ILE A 77 10.34 6.11 -1.03
CA ILE A 77 9.56 5.54 0.08
C ILE A 77 8.39 6.46 0.42
N TYR A 78 8.60 7.79 0.45
CA TYR A 78 7.55 8.78 0.65
C TYR A 78 6.51 8.73 -0.48
N THR A 79 6.94 8.66 -1.74
CA THR A 79 6.04 8.48 -2.88
C THR A 79 5.15 7.24 -2.70
N MET A 80 5.72 6.12 -2.26
CA MET A 80 4.93 4.90 -2.01
C MET A 80 3.97 5.05 -0.82
N GLU A 81 4.35 5.78 0.23
CA GLU A 81 3.45 6.08 1.35
C GLU A 81 2.24 6.87 0.88
N GLU A 82 2.45 7.92 0.07
CA GLU A 82 1.38 8.71 -0.52
C GLU A 82 0.46 7.88 -1.42
N GLU A 83 1.01 7.03 -2.30
CA GLU A 83 0.22 6.11 -3.13
C GLU A 83 -0.64 5.15 -2.29
N ILE A 84 -0.10 4.64 -1.18
CA ILE A 84 -0.85 3.77 -0.26
C ILE A 84 -1.97 4.55 0.43
N ASP A 85 -1.72 5.78 0.89
CA ASP A 85 -2.75 6.61 1.52
C ASP A 85 -3.89 6.95 0.54
N ASP A 86 -3.56 7.31 -0.71
CA ASP A 86 -4.57 7.53 -1.76
C ASP A 86 -5.41 6.26 -2.02
N LEU A 87 -4.75 5.11 -2.15
CA LEU A 87 -5.44 3.83 -2.31
C LEU A 87 -6.32 3.51 -1.09
N GLN A 88 -5.87 3.80 0.12
CA GLN A 88 -6.66 3.58 1.34
C GLN A 88 -7.97 4.36 1.28
N VAL A 89 -7.91 5.64 0.86
CA VAL A 89 -9.09 6.49 0.68
C VAL A 89 -10.00 5.92 -0.40
N LYS A 90 -9.45 5.51 -1.56
CA LYS A 90 -10.22 4.87 -2.64
C LYS A 90 -10.96 3.62 -2.17
N PHE A 91 -10.29 2.73 -1.43
CA PHE A 91 -10.92 1.52 -0.87
C PHE A 91 -12.03 1.86 0.14
N LYS A 92 -11.82 2.84 1.03
CA LYS A 92 -12.88 3.28 1.96
C LYS A 92 -14.11 3.82 1.23
N ILE A 93 -13.91 4.57 0.14
CA ILE A 93 -15.00 5.06 -0.73
C ILE A 93 -15.71 3.88 -1.41
N LEU A 94 -14.97 2.90 -1.95
CA LEU A 94 -15.56 1.71 -2.56
C LEU A 94 -16.38 0.90 -1.55
N ILE A 95 -15.86 0.66 -0.34
CA ILE A 95 -16.60 -0.02 0.73
C ILE A 95 -17.87 0.75 1.07
N SER A 96 -17.79 2.08 1.19
CA SER A 96 -18.98 2.91 1.48
C SER A 96 -20.03 2.84 0.36
N LYS A 97 -19.60 2.79 -0.91
CA LYS A 97 -20.51 2.73 -2.07
C LYS A 97 -21.17 1.38 -2.25
N HIS A 98 -20.43 0.29 -2.00
CA HIS A 98 -20.85 -1.07 -2.35
C HIS A 98 -21.38 -1.87 -1.15
N CYS A 99 -20.90 -1.61 0.07
CA CYS A 99 -21.19 -2.40 1.27
C CYS A 99 -22.18 -1.70 2.22
N LEU A 100 -22.17 -0.36 2.28
CA LEU A 100 -23.01 0.43 3.20
C LEU A 100 -24.42 0.77 2.67
N LYS A 101 -24.85 0.20 1.52
CA LYS A 101 -26.21 0.42 0.97
C LYS A 101 -27.35 -0.32 1.70
N ARG A 102 -27.14 -0.76 2.94
CA ARG A 102 -28.20 -1.29 3.81
C ARG A 102 -28.21 -0.54 5.14
N SER A 103 -28.93 0.58 5.16
CA SER A 103 -29.63 1.08 6.34
C SER A 103 -31.07 1.34 5.93
#